data_AF-A0A0M3HQ60-F1
#
_entry.id   AF-A0A0M3HQ60-F1
#
_cell.length_a   1.000
_cell.length_b   1.000
_cell.length_c   1.000
_cell.angle_alpha   90.00
_cell.angle_beta   90.00
_cell.angle_gamma   90.00
#
_symmetry.space_group_name_H-M   'P 1'
#
loop_
_entity.id
_entity.type
_entity.pdbx_description
1 polymer ?
#
loop_
_entity_poly.entity_id
_entity_poly.type
_entity_poly.pdbx_seq_one_letter_code
_entity_poly.pdbx_strand_id
1 'polypeptide(L)'
;MMLIFRILHKDGFSQQDLEMIRPVVYSNCIHSMLAILRAMFHLQIEYGDPDRVRDSQLVFATVHANKEELTEELSAAMQRLWMDGGVRECYRRSNEYQIDDSAKYFLDNLSRLSAPNYLPTEQDLLRTRVKTTGITEVLFELKGLTFR
;
A
#
# COMPACT_ATOMS: atom_id res chain seq x y z
N MET A 1 -1.80 10.11 13.21
CA MET A 1 -2.72 10.70 12.22
C MET A 1 -4.01 9.89 12.05
N MET A 2 -3.96 8.58 11.75
CA MET A 2 -5.15 7.69 11.72
C MET A 2 -5.98 7.69 13.02
N LEU A 3 -5.33 7.69 14.19
CA LEU A 3 -6.02 7.81 15.48
C LEU A 3 -6.77 9.14 15.63
N ILE A 4 -6.24 10.25 15.09
CA ILE A 4 -6.89 11.57 15.14
C ILE A 4 -8.12 11.59 14.21
N PHE A 5 -7.98 11.01 13.03
CA PHE A 5 -9.06 10.88 12.04
C PHE A 5 -10.26 10.10 12.61
N ARG A 6 -9.98 9.02 13.35
CA ARG A 6 -11.01 8.22 14.02
C ARG A 6 -11.63 8.92 15.24
N ILE A 7 -10.92 9.84 15.88
CA ILE A 7 -11.42 10.65 17.01
C ILE A 7 -12.35 11.79 16.53
N LEU A 8 -12.11 12.33 15.33
CA LEU A 8 -12.92 13.42 14.76
C LEU A 8 -14.25 12.95 14.17
N HIS A 9 -14.30 11.74 13.59
CA HIS A 9 -15.50 11.20 12.95
C HIS A 9 -16.39 10.42 13.92
N LYS A 10 -17.14 11.12 14.77
CA LYS A 10 -18.14 10.53 15.68
C LYS A 10 -19.29 9.79 14.95
N ASP A 11 -19.50 10.11 13.68
CA ASP A 11 -20.54 9.56 12.80
C ASP A 11 -20.01 8.62 11.70
N GLY A 12 -18.72 8.25 11.75
CA GLY A 12 -18.06 7.42 10.72
C GLY A 12 -17.47 8.22 9.54
N PHE A 13 -16.85 7.50 8.60
CA PHE A 13 -16.21 8.08 7.41
C PHE A 13 -17.24 8.30 6.30
N SER A 14 -17.21 9.48 5.66
CA SER A 14 -18.03 9.71 4.47
C SER A 14 -17.45 8.99 3.26
N GLN A 15 -18.26 8.78 2.22
CA GLN A 15 -17.77 8.17 0.98
C GLN A 15 -16.62 9.00 0.37
N GLN A 16 -16.70 10.33 0.41
CA GLN A 16 -15.64 11.23 -0.07
C GLN A 16 -14.33 11.04 0.69
N ASP A 17 -14.39 10.86 2.02
CA ASP A 17 -13.19 10.58 2.83
C ASP A 17 -12.53 9.27 2.41
N LEU A 18 -13.34 8.23 2.18
CA LEU A 18 -12.87 6.92 1.73
C LEU A 18 -12.26 7.00 0.32
N GLU A 19 -12.79 7.83 -0.57
CA GLU A 19 -12.21 8.08 -1.89
C GLU A 19 -10.84 8.76 -1.79
N MET A 20 -10.68 9.74 -0.89
CA MET A 20 -9.40 10.42 -0.67
C MET A 20 -8.33 9.52 -0.06
N ILE A 21 -8.71 8.52 0.75
CA ILE A 21 -7.77 7.59 1.37
C ILE A 21 -7.37 6.46 0.43
N ARG A 22 -8.20 6.13 -0.57
CA ARG A 22 -7.97 5.03 -1.52
C ARG A 22 -6.58 5.07 -2.19
N PRO A 23 -6.09 6.21 -2.73
CA PRO A 23 -4.75 6.29 -3.30
C PRO A 23 -3.63 6.01 -2.27
N VAL A 24 -3.85 6.38 -1.00
CA VAL A 24 -2.88 6.11 0.07
C VAL A 24 -2.77 4.61 0.35
N VAL A 25 -3.91 3.89 0.30
CA VAL A 25 -3.91 2.42 0.40
C VAL A 25 -3.14 1.80 -0.77
N TYR A 26 -3.35 2.28 -1.99
CA TYR A 26 -2.64 1.78 -3.19
C TYR A 26 -1.14 2.01 -3.09
N SER A 27 -0.74 3.21 -2.68
CA SER A 27 0.64 3.54 -2.37
C SER A 27 1.24 2.54 -1.37
N ASN A 28 0.55 2.25 -0.27
CA ASN A 28 1.01 1.30 0.74
C ASN A 28 1.19 -0.12 0.15
N CYS A 29 0.30 -0.57 -0.73
CA CYS A 29 0.43 -1.85 -1.41
C CYS A 29 1.69 -1.89 -2.30
N ILE A 30 1.86 -0.87 -3.15
CA ILE A 30 2.95 -0.80 -4.12
C ILE A 30 4.30 -0.70 -3.41
N HIS A 31 4.41 0.16 -2.38
CA HIS A 31 5.63 0.30 -1.59
C HIS A 31 5.96 -0.95 -0.77
N SER A 32 4.95 -1.69 -0.31
CA SER A 32 5.15 -2.98 0.36
C SER A 32 5.81 -3.99 -0.57
N MET A 33 5.32 -4.12 -1.81
CA MET A 33 5.95 -4.98 -2.82
C MET A 33 7.35 -4.48 -3.18
N LEU A 34 7.50 -3.16 -3.42
CA LEU A 34 8.79 -2.56 -3.77
C LEU A 34 9.86 -2.81 -2.71
N ALA A 35 9.51 -2.75 -1.43
CA ALA A 35 10.43 -3.04 -0.33
C ALA A 35 10.98 -4.47 -0.42
N ILE A 36 10.10 -5.45 -0.69
CA ILE A 36 10.50 -6.86 -0.86
C ILE A 36 11.40 -7.02 -2.10
N LEU A 37 11.01 -6.46 -3.24
CA LEU A 37 11.80 -6.56 -4.48
C LEU A 37 13.20 -5.95 -4.32
N ARG A 38 13.32 -4.82 -3.61
CA ARG A 38 14.62 -4.23 -3.28
C ARG A 38 15.41 -5.14 -2.34
N ALA A 39 14.78 -5.73 -1.34
CA ALA A 39 15.44 -6.66 -0.43
C ALA A 39 15.93 -7.93 -1.15
N MET A 40 15.17 -8.47 -2.11
CA MET A 40 15.59 -9.60 -2.94
C MET A 40 16.93 -9.32 -3.62
N PHE A 41 17.10 -8.12 -4.20
CA PHE A 41 18.37 -7.72 -4.80
C PHE A 41 19.52 -7.69 -3.77
N HIS A 42 19.30 -7.12 -2.59
CA HIS A 42 20.35 -7.03 -1.57
C HIS A 42 20.71 -8.39 -0.95
N LEU A 43 19.70 -9.25 -0.76
CA LEU A 43 19.86 -10.59 -0.19
C LEU A 43 20.22 -11.64 -1.25
N GLN A 44 20.35 -11.24 -2.52
CA GLN A 44 20.68 -12.09 -3.66
C GLN A 44 19.72 -13.29 -3.79
N ILE A 45 18.42 -13.04 -3.60
CA ILE A 45 17.36 -14.03 -3.73
C ILE A 45 16.81 -13.98 -5.16
N GLU A 46 16.92 -15.09 -5.87
CA GLU A 46 16.34 -15.25 -7.21
C GLU A 46 14.83 -15.48 -7.15
N TYR A 47 14.13 -15.12 -8.24
CA TYR A 47 12.72 -15.46 -8.38
C TYR A 47 12.55 -16.97 -8.55
N GLY A 48 11.43 -17.51 -8.07
CA GLY A 48 11.06 -18.90 -8.34
C GLY A 48 10.73 -19.13 -9.83
N ASP A 49 10.11 -18.13 -10.47
CA ASP A 49 9.87 -18.10 -11.91
C ASP A 49 10.62 -16.91 -12.57
N PRO A 50 11.55 -17.15 -13.52
CA PRO A 50 12.28 -16.10 -14.23
C PRO A 50 11.38 -15.07 -14.93
N ASP A 51 10.15 -15.43 -15.32
CA ASP A 51 9.21 -14.49 -15.95
C ASP A 51 8.76 -13.38 -15.00
N ARG A 52 8.91 -13.57 -13.67
CA ARG A 52 8.62 -12.53 -12.66
C ARG A 52 9.53 -11.31 -12.75
N VAL A 53 10.66 -11.40 -13.47
CA VAL A 53 11.50 -10.23 -13.75
C VAL A 53 10.69 -9.13 -14.43
N ARG A 54 9.81 -9.47 -15.38
CA ARG A 54 8.94 -8.49 -16.07
C ARG A 54 7.94 -7.85 -15.12
N ASP A 55 7.33 -8.65 -14.24
CA ASP A 55 6.40 -8.15 -13.23
C ASP A 55 7.10 -7.19 -12.26
N SER A 56 8.34 -7.49 -11.85
CA SER A 56 9.13 -6.59 -10.99
C SER A 56 9.45 -5.26 -11.67
N GLN A 57 9.81 -5.29 -12.96
CA GLN A 57 10.09 -4.09 -13.76
C GLN A 57 8.86 -3.18 -13.83
N LEU A 58 7.66 -3.74 -13.98
CA LEU A 58 6.43 -2.97 -13.97
C LEU A 58 6.23 -2.23 -12.64
N VAL A 59 6.45 -2.91 -11.50
CA VAL A 59 6.36 -2.27 -10.17
C VAL A 59 7.36 -1.11 -10.03
N PHE A 60 8.61 -1.31 -10.46
CA PHE A 60 9.63 -0.25 -10.43
C PHE A 60 9.26 0.94 -11.34
N ALA A 61 8.75 0.67 -12.55
CA ALA A 61 8.34 1.69 -13.50
C ALA A 61 7.17 2.53 -12.97
N THR A 62 6.16 1.91 -12.35
CA THR A 62 5.01 2.60 -11.74
C THR A 62 5.45 3.61 -10.68
N VAL A 63 6.34 3.19 -9.77
CA VAL A 63 6.84 4.07 -8.70
C VAL A 63 7.70 5.18 -9.28
N HIS A 64 8.54 4.89 -10.28
CA HIS A 64 9.36 5.90 -10.93
C HIS A 64 8.53 6.95 -11.68
N ALA A 65 7.43 6.54 -12.30
CA ALA A 65 6.48 7.42 -12.96
C ALA A 65 5.61 8.24 -12.00
N ASN A 66 5.72 8.00 -10.68
CA ASN A 66 4.85 8.59 -9.64
C ASN A 66 3.35 8.37 -9.93
N LYS A 67 3.01 7.25 -10.59
CA LYS A 67 1.65 6.85 -10.92
C LYS A 67 1.23 5.71 -9.99
N GLU A 68 1.13 5.99 -8.70
CA GLU A 68 0.82 4.99 -7.65
C GLU A 68 -0.65 4.53 -7.67
N GLU A 69 -1.18 4.29 -8.85
CA GLU A 69 -2.49 3.72 -9.12
C GLU A 69 -2.38 2.22 -9.27
N LEU A 70 -3.31 1.49 -8.64
CA LEU A 70 -3.35 0.03 -8.71
C LEU A 70 -4.15 -0.40 -9.94
N THR A 71 -3.56 -0.25 -11.13
CA THR A 71 -4.17 -0.71 -12.39
C THR A 71 -4.36 -2.23 -12.38
N GLU A 72 -5.28 -2.74 -13.22
CA GLU A 72 -5.52 -4.18 -13.33
C GLU A 72 -4.23 -4.95 -13.66
N GLU A 73 -3.44 -4.44 -14.62
CA GLU A 73 -2.16 -5.02 -15.01
C GLU A 73 -1.15 -5.05 -13.85
N LEU A 74 -0.98 -3.93 -13.14
CA LEU A 74 -0.07 -3.84 -12.00
C LEU A 74 -0.53 -4.75 -10.86
N SER A 75 -1.83 -4.78 -10.57
CA SER A 75 -2.39 -5.63 -9.52
C SER A 75 -2.15 -7.11 -9.80
N ALA A 76 -2.30 -7.53 -11.07
CA ALA A 76 -2.06 -8.91 -11.48
C ALA A 76 -0.57 -9.26 -11.41
N ALA A 77 0.31 -8.33 -11.80
CA ALA A 77 1.76 -8.49 -11.65
C ALA A 77 2.17 -8.63 -10.18
N MET A 78 1.66 -7.77 -9.30
CA MET A 78 1.92 -7.86 -7.86
C MET A 78 1.37 -9.15 -7.25
N GLN A 79 0.22 -9.65 -7.70
CA GLN A 79 -0.31 -10.94 -7.26
C GLN A 79 0.58 -12.11 -7.68
N ARG A 80 1.06 -12.13 -8.94
CA ARG A 80 2.01 -13.16 -9.41
C ARG A 80 3.34 -13.11 -8.65
N LEU A 81 3.86 -11.91 -8.41
CA LEU A 81 5.04 -11.71 -7.56
C LEU A 81 4.79 -12.22 -6.15
N TRP A 82 3.64 -11.91 -5.54
CA TRP A 82 3.36 -12.35 -4.18
C TRP A 82 3.25 -13.86 -4.03
N MET A 83 2.85 -14.56 -5.09
CA MET A 83 2.81 -16.02 -5.12
C MET A 83 4.16 -16.67 -5.47
N ASP A 84 5.16 -15.89 -5.88
CA ASP A 84 6.48 -16.39 -6.23
C ASP A 84 7.25 -16.90 -5.00
N GLY A 85 7.91 -18.04 -5.15
CA GLY A 85 8.66 -18.68 -4.07
C GLY A 85 9.82 -17.82 -3.54
N GLY A 86 10.54 -17.13 -4.43
CA GLY A 86 11.64 -16.24 -4.07
C GLY A 86 11.16 -15.00 -3.33
N VAL A 87 10.06 -14.39 -3.80
CA VAL A 87 9.42 -13.25 -3.12
C VAL A 87 8.94 -13.66 -1.71
N ARG A 88 8.31 -14.84 -1.57
CA ARG A 88 7.83 -15.34 -0.28
C ARG A 88 8.96 -15.67 0.69
N GLU A 89 10.06 -16.25 0.20
CA GLU A 89 11.24 -16.47 1.04
C GLU A 89 11.89 -15.15 1.48
N CYS A 90 11.98 -14.16 0.58
CA CYS A 90 12.46 -12.83 0.94
C CYS A 90 11.57 -12.16 1.99
N TYR A 91 10.24 -12.31 1.89
CA TYR A 91 9.34 -11.81 2.91
C TYR A 91 9.52 -12.53 4.26
N ARG A 92 9.79 -13.84 4.29
CA ARG A 92 10.08 -14.58 5.53
C ARG A 92 11.32 -14.04 6.27
N ARG A 93 12.24 -13.44 5.51
CA ARG A 93 13.45 -12.75 6.00
C ARG A 93 13.22 -11.25 6.23
N SER A 94 11.97 -10.81 6.41
CA SER A 94 11.61 -9.40 6.66
C SER A 94 12.34 -8.76 7.84
N ASN A 95 12.83 -9.55 8.80
CA ASN A 95 13.61 -9.04 9.93
C ASN A 95 15.00 -8.49 9.53
N GLU A 96 15.46 -8.75 8.30
CA GLU A 96 16.76 -8.31 7.78
C GLU A 96 16.70 -6.97 7.04
N TYR A 97 15.51 -6.41 6.82
CA TYR A 97 15.31 -5.14 6.14
C TYR A 97 14.10 -4.37 6.67
N GLN A 98 13.94 -3.13 6.23
CA GLN A 98 12.83 -2.29 6.65
C GLN A 98 11.60 -2.56 5.76
N ILE A 99 10.56 -3.14 6.35
CA ILE A 99 9.24 -3.31 5.74
C ILE A 99 8.17 -2.98 6.76
N ASP A 100 7.01 -2.52 6.29
CA ASP A 100 5.90 -2.21 7.18
C ASP A 100 5.20 -3.51 7.65
N ASP A 101 4.81 -3.56 8.93
CA ASP A 101 4.10 -4.71 9.51
C ASP A 101 2.77 -4.99 8.77
N SER A 102 2.18 -3.97 8.15
CA SER A 102 0.96 -4.08 7.35
C SER A 102 1.19 -4.68 5.95
N ALA A 103 2.43 -4.87 5.51
CA ALA A 103 2.74 -5.31 4.15
C ALA A 103 2.01 -6.61 3.77
N LYS A 104 2.06 -7.63 4.64
CA LYS A 104 1.36 -8.89 4.39
C LYS A 104 -0.15 -8.72 4.27
N TYR A 105 -0.74 -7.84 5.09
CA TYR A 105 -2.16 -7.57 5.02
C TYR A 105 -2.55 -7.02 3.64
N PHE A 106 -1.80 -6.04 3.13
CA PHE A 106 -2.07 -5.47 1.82
C PHE A 106 -1.83 -6.48 0.69
N LEU A 107 -0.71 -7.19 0.73
CA LEU A 107 -0.33 -8.13 -0.33
C LEU A 107 -1.27 -9.35 -0.41
N ASP A 108 -1.72 -9.87 0.73
CA ASP A 108 -2.71 -10.97 0.77
C ASP A 108 -4.10 -10.53 0.28
N ASN A 109 -4.41 -9.23 0.33
CA ASN A 109 -5.72 -8.68 -0.04
C ASN A 109 -5.70 -7.95 -1.40
N LEU A 110 -4.63 -8.07 -2.20
CA LEU A 110 -4.47 -7.32 -3.44
C LEU A 110 -5.69 -7.42 -4.37
N SER A 111 -6.26 -8.61 -4.55
CA SER A 111 -7.42 -8.82 -5.43
C SER A 111 -8.66 -8.03 -4.99
N ARG A 112 -8.85 -7.84 -3.68
CA ARG A 112 -9.94 -7.00 -3.14
C ARG A 112 -9.61 -5.51 -3.28
N LEU A 113 -8.37 -5.15 -2.99
CA LEU A 113 -7.91 -3.77 -3.01
C LEU A 113 -7.83 -3.19 -4.44
N SER A 114 -7.63 -4.04 -5.45
CA SER A 114 -7.60 -3.64 -6.86
C SER A 114 -8.96 -3.71 -7.57
N ALA A 115 -10.05 -4.02 -6.85
CA ALA A 115 -11.37 -4.10 -7.46
C ALA A 115 -11.83 -2.73 -7.96
N PRO A 116 -12.51 -2.63 -9.12
CA PRO A 116 -12.93 -1.34 -9.70
C PRO A 116 -13.79 -0.47 -8.77
N ASN A 117 -14.58 -1.10 -7.92
CA ASN A 117 -15.49 -0.48 -6.95
C ASN A 117 -14.96 -0.55 -5.50
N TYR A 118 -13.66 -0.76 -5.32
CA TYR A 118 -13.06 -0.84 -4.00
C TYR A 118 -13.24 0.48 -3.23
N LEU A 119 -13.74 0.34 -1.99
CA LEU A 119 -13.73 1.40 -0.98
C LEU A 119 -12.96 0.89 0.25
N PRO A 120 -12.04 1.71 0.81
CA PRO A 120 -11.31 1.35 2.01
C PRO A 120 -12.23 0.93 3.16
N THR A 121 -11.96 -0.24 3.72
CA THR A 121 -12.61 -0.70 4.94
C THR A 121 -11.94 -0.07 6.16
N GLU A 122 -12.59 -0.08 7.32
CA GLU A 122 -11.96 0.37 8.57
C GLU A 122 -10.63 -0.34 8.84
N GLN A 123 -10.52 -1.61 8.47
CA GLN A 123 -9.28 -2.37 8.62
C GLN A 123 -8.18 -1.88 7.68
N ASP A 124 -8.52 -1.54 6.42
CA ASP A 124 -7.57 -0.92 5.49
C ASP A 124 -7.06 0.40 6.03
N LEU A 125 -7.97 1.21 6.58
CA LEU A 125 -7.63 2.48 7.21
C LEU A 125 -6.64 2.26 8.36
N LEU A 126 -7.00 1.43 9.35
CA LEU A 126 -6.15 1.18 10.52
C LEU A 126 -4.75 0.66 10.17
N ARG A 127 -4.62 -0.09 9.06
CA ARG A 127 -3.36 -0.64 8.58
C ARG A 127 -2.57 0.31 7.67
N THR A 128 -3.24 1.32 7.10
CA THR A 128 -2.60 2.25 6.17
C THR A 128 -1.70 3.21 6.93
N ARG A 129 -0.44 3.25 6.51
CA ARG A 129 0.53 4.22 6.99
C ARG A 129 0.49 5.46 6.10
N VAL A 130 0.13 6.58 6.72
CA VAL A 130 0.27 7.89 6.07
C VAL A 130 1.66 8.41 6.39
N LYS A 131 2.56 8.42 5.39
CA LYS A 131 3.85 9.12 5.54
C LYS A 131 3.56 10.62 5.56
N THR A 132 4.01 11.31 6.60
CA THR A 132 4.05 12.77 6.64
C THR A 132 5.15 13.24 5.69
N THR A 133 4.91 13.22 4.38
CA THR A 133 5.63 14.09 3.47
C THR A 133 5.16 15.52 3.80
N GLY A 134 6.09 16.40 4.14
CA GLY A 134 5.84 17.66 4.85
C GLY A 134 4.61 18.44 4.37
N ILE A 135 3.83 18.91 5.35
CA ILE A 135 2.78 19.94 5.23
C ILE A 135 2.02 19.88 3.90
N THR A 136 1.36 18.76 3.63
CA THR A 136 0.03 18.85 3.04
C THR A 136 -0.92 18.61 4.20
N GLU A 137 -1.17 19.69 4.96
CA GLU A 137 -2.41 19.79 5.70
C GLU A 137 -3.51 19.55 4.68
N VAL A 138 -4.02 18.32 4.63
CA VAL A 138 -5.39 18.13 4.19
C VAL A 138 -6.19 18.85 5.26
N LEU A 139 -6.46 20.13 4.99
CA LEU A 139 -7.41 20.97 5.70
C LEU A 139 -8.74 20.24 5.61
N PHE A 140 -8.93 19.27 6.51
CA PHE A 140 -10.25 18.98 7.00
C PHE A 140 -10.65 20.27 7.68
N GLU A 141 -11.40 21.11 6.97
CA GLU A 141 -12.14 22.21 7.59
C GLU A 141 -12.89 21.57 8.75
N LEU A 142 -12.37 21.83 9.95
CA LEU A 142 -12.98 21.52 11.22
C LEU A 142 -14.23 22.40 11.29
N LYS A 143 -15.27 22.08 10.52
CA LYS A 143 -16.54 22.81 10.49
C LYS A 143 -17.21 22.65 11.85
N GLY A 144 -16.85 23.55 12.78
CA GLY A 144 -17.65 23.85 13.96
C GLY A 144 -16.98 23.68 15.33
N LEU A 145 -15.72 23.26 15.43
CA LEU A 145 -15.06 23.15 16.74
C LEU A 145 -14.22 24.40 17.03
N THR A 146 -14.89 25.43 17.54
CA THR A 146 -14.24 26.54 18.23
C THR A 146 -13.66 25.99 19.53
N PHE A 147 -12.34 25.76 19.57
CA PHE A 147 -11.66 25.56 20.85
C PHE A 147 -11.68 26.89 21.61
N ARG A 148 -12.33 26.89 22.78
CA ARG A 148 -12.18 27.89 23.83
C ARG A 148 -11.43 27.26 24.98
#